data_AF-A0A2H6N2P1-F1
#
_entry.id   AF-A0A2H6N2P1-F1
#
_cell.length_a   1.000
_cell.length_b   1.000
_cell.length_c   1.000
_cell.angle_alpha   90.00
_cell.angle_beta   90.00
_cell.angle_gamma   90.00
#
_symmetry.space_group_name_H-M   'P 1'
#
loop_
_entity.id
_entity.type
_entity.pdbx_description
1 polymer ?
#
loop_
_entity_poly.entity_id
_entity_poly.type
_entity_poly.pdbx_seq_one_letter_code
_entity_poly.pdbx_strand_id
1 'polypeptide(L)'
;THCPVCVNPLSETDDLPLLCCMHYCCKSCWNEYLTTRIEQNLILNCTCPISDCPAQPTTAFIRSIISSKEVIAKYEKALLRGYVECCSNLTWCTNPQGCDQILCKEGLCYGEACSKCSWISCFSCNFPEAHYPASCSHMSQWMDDGGFYEGMTVEAQSKHLAKLISKRCPSCQAQIEKNEG
;
A
#
# COMPACT_ATOMS: atom_id res chain seq x y z
N THR A 1 1.61 -18.87 -35.18
CA THR A 1 0.51 -18.92 -34.17
C THR A 1 0.12 -17.50 -33.78
N HIS A 2 -1.01 -17.23 -33.11
CA HIS A 2 -1.40 -15.88 -32.68
C HIS A 2 -1.40 -15.75 -31.15
N CYS A 3 -1.12 -14.54 -30.65
CA CYS A 3 -1.20 -14.23 -29.22
C CYS A 3 -2.66 -14.24 -28.74
N PRO A 4 -3.03 -14.97 -27.67
CA PRO A 4 -4.41 -15.01 -27.19
C PRO A 4 -4.89 -13.68 -26.56
N VAL A 5 -3.98 -12.75 -26.26
CA VAL A 5 -4.30 -11.46 -25.63
C VAL A 5 -4.49 -10.35 -26.67
N CYS A 6 -3.51 -10.14 -27.57
CA CYS A 6 -3.56 -9.05 -28.55
C CYS A 6 -3.87 -9.50 -29.98
N VAL A 7 -4.00 -10.81 -30.23
CA VAL A 7 -4.32 -11.41 -31.54
C VAL A 7 -3.23 -11.16 -32.61
N ASN A 8 -2.10 -10.55 -32.26
CA ASN A 8 -0.99 -10.35 -33.19
C ASN A 8 -0.29 -11.68 -33.54
N PRO A 9 0.28 -11.81 -34.75
CA PRO A 9 1.06 -12.98 -35.14
C PRO A 9 2.28 -13.15 -34.21
N LEU A 10 2.55 -14.39 -33.82
CA LEU A 10 3.76 -14.81 -33.10
C LEU A 10 4.75 -15.39 -34.12
N SER A 11 6.02 -15.01 -34.02
CA SER A 11 7.06 -15.62 -34.86
C SER A 11 7.39 -17.03 -34.35
N GLU A 12 7.72 -17.95 -35.26
CA GLU A 12 8.13 -19.33 -34.88
C GLU A 12 9.46 -19.35 -34.11
N THR A 13 10.21 -18.24 -34.14
CA THR A 13 11.48 -18.05 -33.45
C THR A 13 11.34 -17.32 -32.11
N ASP A 14 10.14 -16.88 -31.73
CA ASP A 14 9.94 -16.19 -30.46
C ASP A 14 9.99 -17.21 -29.32
N ASP A 15 11.00 -17.12 -28.46
CA ASP A 15 11.02 -17.77 -27.16
C ASP A 15 9.85 -17.23 -26.32
N LEU A 16 8.71 -17.92 -26.37
CA LEU A 16 7.49 -17.50 -25.68
C LEU A 16 7.68 -17.66 -24.18
N PRO A 17 7.44 -16.60 -23.38
CA PRO A 17 7.52 -16.71 -21.94
C PRO A 17 6.39 -17.60 -21.40
N LEU A 18 6.78 -18.68 -20.72
CA LEU A 18 5.86 -19.66 -20.14
C LEU A 18 6.01 -19.70 -18.62
N LEU A 19 4.87 -19.78 -17.94
CA LEU A 19 4.79 -20.16 -16.53
C LEU A 19 4.59 -21.68 -16.40
N CYS A 20 4.49 -22.20 -15.17
CA CYS A 20 4.20 -23.61 -14.92
C CYS A 20 2.85 -24.10 -15.49
N CYS A 21 1.90 -23.19 -15.75
CA CYS A 21 0.61 -23.51 -16.37
C CYS A 21 0.68 -23.75 -17.89
N MET A 22 1.83 -23.54 -18.53
CA MET A 22 2.03 -23.68 -19.99
C MET A 22 1.17 -22.73 -20.86
N HIS A 23 0.42 -21.80 -20.26
CA HIS A 23 -0.22 -20.71 -20.99
C HIS A 23 0.83 -19.73 -21.51
N TYR A 24 0.62 -19.25 -22.74
CA TYR A 24 1.51 -18.32 -23.42
C TYR A 24 0.79 -17.03 -23.81
N CYS A 25 1.53 -15.93 -23.80
CA CYS A 25 1.20 -14.71 -24.53
C CYS A 25 2.49 -14.04 -24.98
N CYS A 26 2.42 -13.10 -25.93
CA CYS A 26 3.63 -12.45 -26.42
C CYS A 26 4.33 -11.64 -25.32
N LYS A 27 5.64 -11.42 -25.46
CA LYS A 27 6.45 -10.69 -24.48
C LYS A 27 5.92 -9.26 -24.23
N SER A 28 5.37 -8.59 -25.23
CA SER A 28 4.78 -7.26 -25.07
C SER A 28 3.53 -7.27 -24.19
N CYS A 29 2.62 -8.22 -24.39
CA CYS A 29 1.44 -8.38 -23.52
C CYS A 29 1.83 -8.72 -22.09
N TRP A 30 2.81 -9.60 -21.89
CA TRP A 30 3.36 -9.87 -20.56
C TRP A 30 3.94 -8.61 -19.92
N ASN A 31 4.70 -7.83 -20.69
CA ASN A 31 5.35 -6.62 -20.19
C ASN A 31 4.33 -5.56 -19.75
N GLU A 32 3.33 -5.31 -20.60
CA GLU A 32 2.24 -4.37 -20.30
C GLU A 32 1.44 -4.82 -19.08
N TYR A 33 0.99 -6.08 -19.08
CA TYR A 33 0.23 -6.66 -17.96
C TYR A 33 0.99 -6.54 -16.63
N LEU A 34 2.24 -7.01 -16.58
CA LEU A 34 3.04 -6.96 -15.35
C LEU A 34 3.32 -5.53 -14.92
N THR A 35 3.60 -4.61 -15.85
CA THR A 35 3.83 -3.20 -15.55
C THR A 35 2.58 -2.59 -14.90
N THR A 36 1.40 -2.78 -15.50
CA THR A 36 0.14 -2.31 -14.92
C THR A 36 -0.12 -2.87 -13.53
N ARG A 37 0.12 -4.18 -13.31
CA ARG A 37 -0.06 -4.80 -11.99
C ARG A 37 0.91 -4.25 -10.94
N ILE A 38 2.15 -3.95 -11.33
CA ILE A 38 3.15 -3.34 -10.45
C ILE A 38 2.74 -1.91 -10.10
N GLU A 39 2.32 -1.11 -11.08
CA GLU A 39 1.89 0.29 -10.87
C GLU A 39 0.63 0.39 -10.00
N GLN A 40 -0.26 -0.59 -10.09
CA GLN A 40 -1.45 -0.69 -9.25
C GLN A 40 -1.17 -1.28 -7.85
N ASN A 41 0.08 -1.61 -7.51
CA ASN A 41 0.47 -2.33 -6.28
C ASN A 41 -0.25 -3.69 -6.09
N LEU A 42 -0.61 -4.37 -7.19
CA LEU A 42 -1.30 -5.66 -7.19
C LEU A 42 -0.37 -6.84 -7.46
N ILE A 43 0.95 -6.64 -7.35
CA ILE A 43 1.93 -7.64 -7.77
C ILE A 43 1.93 -8.92 -6.91
N LEU A 44 1.64 -8.79 -5.61
CA LEU A 44 1.54 -9.95 -4.70
C LEU A 44 0.35 -10.87 -5.05
N ASN A 45 -0.67 -10.31 -5.71
CA ASN A 45 -1.85 -11.02 -6.20
C ASN A 45 -1.84 -11.18 -7.73
N CYS A 46 -0.66 -11.10 -8.36
CA CYS A 46 -0.54 -11.22 -9.80
C CYS A 46 -0.59 -12.69 -10.23
N THR A 47 -1.40 -12.99 -11.24
CA THR A 47 -1.59 -14.34 -11.78
C THR A 47 -1.38 -14.33 -13.29
N CYS A 48 -1.48 -15.48 -13.92
CA CYS A 48 -1.46 -15.61 -15.37
C CYS A 48 -2.56 -14.73 -16.00
N PRO A 49 -2.27 -14.05 -17.13
CA PRO A 49 -3.24 -13.18 -17.81
C PRO A 49 -4.31 -13.95 -18.59
N ILE A 50 -4.21 -15.29 -18.67
CA ILE A 50 -5.25 -16.14 -19.27
C ILE A 50 -6.32 -16.43 -18.21
N SER A 51 -7.58 -16.32 -18.63
CA SER A 51 -8.75 -16.48 -17.76
C SER A 51 -8.69 -17.73 -16.90
N ASP A 52 -9.12 -17.58 -15.64
CA ASP A 52 -9.27 -18.65 -14.66
C ASP A 52 -7.99 -19.43 -14.32
N CYS A 53 -6.81 -18.86 -14.63
CA CYS A 53 -5.52 -19.47 -14.31
C CYS A 53 -4.90 -18.85 -13.04
N PRO A 54 -4.77 -19.60 -11.92
CA PRO A 54 -4.20 -19.08 -10.68
C PRO A 54 -2.67 -19.07 -10.66
N ALA A 55 -2.00 -19.51 -11.73
CA ALA A 55 -0.55 -19.63 -11.75
C ALA A 55 0.11 -18.25 -11.60
N GLN A 56 1.06 -18.12 -10.67
CA GLN A 56 1.72 -16.86 -10.37
C GLN A 56 3.09 -16.77 -11.06
N PRO A 57 3.46 -15.59 -11.60
CA PRO A 57 4.79 -15.38 -12.13
C PRO A 57 5.84 -15.34 -11.02
N THR A 58 6.99 -15.99 -11.24
CA THR A 58 8.12 -15.93 -10.30
C THR A 58 8.89 -14.62 -10.44
N THR A 59 9.69 -14.25 -9.43
CA THR A 59 10.61 -13.11 -9.51
C THR A 59 11.55 -13.18 -10.71
N ALA A 60 12.05 -14.38 -11.03
CA ALA A 60 12.92 -14.59 -12.19
C ALA A 60 12.17 -14.32 -13.51
N PHE A 61 10.92 -14.76 -13.60
CA PHE A 61 10.07 -14.50 -14.76
C PHE A 61 9.77 -13.00 -14.92
N ILE A 62 9.36 -12.31 -13.85
CA ILE A 62 9.07 -10.87 -13.90
C ILE A 62 10.30 -10.09 -14.38
N ARG A 63 11.50 -10.43 -13.87
CA ARG A 63 12.77 -9.80 -14.26
C ARG A 63 13.18 -10.09 -15.71
N SER A 64 12.76 -11.22 -16.30
CA SER A 64 13.06 -11.52 -17.71
C SER A 64 12.13 -10.80 -18.70
N ILE A 65 10.92 -10.43 -18.24
CA ILE A 65 9.93 -9.69 -19.03
C ILE A 65 10.12 -8.18 -18.95
N ILE A 66 10.26 -7.63 -17.74
CA ILE A 66 10.28 -6.19 -17.51
C ILE A 66 11.69 -5.63 -17.74
N SER A 67 11.87 -4.92 -18.85
CA SER A 67 13.13 -4.23 -19.15
C SER A 67 13.27 -2.87 -18.46
N SER A 68 12.16 -2.24 -18.05
CA SER A 68 12.20 -0.91 -17.42
C SER A 68 12.74 -0.97 -16.00
N LYS A 69 13.87 -0.28 -15.78
CA LYS A 69 14.49 -0.18 -14.45
C LYS A 69 13.58 0.49 -13.43
N GLU A 70 12.78 1.47 -13.85
CA GLU A 70 11.84 2.15 -12.96
C GLU A 70 10.73 1.19 -12.48
N VAL A 71 10.18 0.39 -13.38
CA VAL A 71 9.13 -0.60 -13.06
C VAL A 71 9.71 -1.70 -12.16
N ILE A 72 10.93 -2.17 -12.43
CA ILE A 72 11.62 -3.11 -11.53
C ILE A 72 11.85 -2.51 -10.14
N ALA A 73 12.25 -1.24 -10.04
CA ALA A 73 12.43 -0.60 -8.74
C ALA A 73 11.10 -0.50 -7.96
N LYS A 74 9.98 -0.20 -8.64
CA LYS A 74 8.64 -0.25 -8.03
C LYS A 74 8.28 -1.67 -7.56
N TYR A 75 8.59 -2.68 -8.36
CA TYR A 75 8.38 -4.08 -8.01
C TYR A 75 9.16 -4.49 -6.75
N GLU A 76 10.45 -4.17 -6.70
CA GLU A 76 11.29 -4.50 -5.54
C GLU A 76 10.84 -3.77 -4.28
N LYS A 77 10.41 -2.51 -4.40
CA LYS A 77 9.82 -1.76 -3.30
C LYS A 77 8.51 -2.39 -2.81
N ALA A 78 7.65 -2.86 -3.72
CA ALA A 78 6.41 -3.54 -3.36
C ALA A 78 6.67 -4.87 -2.65
N LEU A 79 7.65 -5.66 -3.13
CA LEU A 79 8.07 -6.90 -2.45
C LEU A 79 8.60 -6.62 -1.05
N LEU A 80 9.48 -5.63 -0.90
CA LEU A 80 10.04 -5.23 0.38
C LEU A 80 8.94 -4.78 1.35
N ARG A 81 7.97 -4.00 0.86
CA ARG A 81 6.82 -3.58 1.66
C ARG A 81 5.99 -4.77 2.14
N GLY A 82 5.64 -5.70 1.26
CA GLY A 82 4.93 -6.92 1.63
C GLY A 82 5.69 -7.78 2.65
N TYR A 83 7.02 -7.87 2.53
CA TYR A 83 7.84 -8.58 3.51
C TYR A 83 7.77 -7.93 4.90
N VAL A 84 7.94 -6.61 4.96
CA VAL A 84 7.88 -5.85 6.23
C VAL A 84 6.51 -5.99 6.89
N GLU A 85 5.43 -5.87 6.12
CA GLU A 85 4.05 -5.98 6.62
C GLU A 85 3.72 -7.39 7.16
N CYS A 86 4.41 -8.43 6.69
CA CYS A 86 4.28 -9.80 7.19
C CYS A 86 5.12 -10.09 8.46
N CYS A 87 6.03 -9.19 8.85
CA CYS A 87 6.91 -9.39 9.99
C CYS A 87 6.47 -8.54 11.18
N SER A 88 6.02 -9.18 12.26
CA SER A 88 5.52 -8.48 13.47
C SER A 88 6.57 -7.64 14.21
N ASN A 89 7.86 -7.85 13.93
CA ASN A 89 8.97 -7.09 14.51
C ASN A 89 9.50 -5.98 13.58
N LEU A 90 8.93 -5.80 12.39
CA LEU A 90 9.33 -4.77 11.45
C LEU A 90 8.17 -3.79 11.21
N THR A 91 8.50 -2.52 10.99
CA THR A 91 7.53 -1.52 10.50
C THR A 91 8.24 -0.49 9.63
N TRP A 92 7.48 0.27 8.85
CA TRP A 92 8.01 1.43 8.12
C TRP A 92 8.01 2.67 9.03
N CYS A 93 9.01 3.52 8.88
CA CYS A 93 8.97 4.86 9.48
C CYS A 93 7.74 5.61 8.99
N THR A 94 6.95 6.15 9.92
CA THR A 94 5.67 6.84 9.63
C THR A 94 5.84 8.34 9.39
N ASN A 95 7.09 8.81 9.19
CA ASN A 95 7.37 10.23 8.97
C ASN A 95 6.62 10.74 7.73
N PRO A 96 5.75 11.77 7.87
CA PRO A 96 4.95 12.30 6.77
C PRO A 96 5.81 12.93 5.66
N GLN A 97 7.07 13.25 5.92
CA GLN A 97 8.03 13.73 4.91
C GLN A 97 8.58 12.63 4.00
N GLY A 98 8.10 11.39 4.12
CA GLY A 98 8.40 10.29 3.19
C GLY A 98 9.71 9.57 3.47
N CYS A 99 9.96 9.20 4.73
CA CYS A 99 11.09 8.36 5.09
C CYS A 99 10.85 6.88 4.71
N ASP A 100 11.85 6.24 4.12
CA ASP A 100 11.84 4.86 3.63
C ASP A 100 12.66 3.90 4.50
N GLN A 101 12.93 4.27 5.76
CA GLN A 101 13.59 3.35 6.69
C GLN A 101 12.61 2.32 7.25
N ILE A 102 13.11 1.10 7.36
CA ILE A 102 12.48 0.01 8.09
C ILE A 102 13.00 0.06 9.52
N LEU A 103 12.10 0.04 10.47
CA LEU A 103 12.38 0.01 11.89
C LEU A 103 12.24 -1.43 12.38
N CYS A 104 13.18 -1.86 13.23
CA CYS A 104 13.13 -3.15 13.89
C CYS A 104 12.75 -2.93 15.35
N LYS A 105 11.87 -3.78 15.89
CA LYS A 105 11.49 -3.72 17.29
C LYS A 105 12.59 -4.33 18.15
N GLU A 106 13.46 -3.50 18.71
CA GLU A 106 14.47 -3.92 19.68
C GLU A 106 13.89 -3.82 21.11
N GLY A 107 13.44 -4.96 21.66
CA GLY A 107 12.94 -5.05 23.04
C GLY A 107 11.49 -4.55 23.26
N LEU A 108 11.23 -4.01 24.45
CA LEU A 108 9.90 -3.56 24.91
C LEU A 108 9.67 -2.04 24.75
N CYS A 109 10.60 -1.31 24.13
CA CYS A 109 10.47 0.14 23.97
C CYS A 109 9.31 0.51 23.05
N TYR A 110 8.50 1.48 23.50
CA TYR A 110 7.29 1.94 22.79
C TYR A 110 7.57 2.97 21.67
N GLY A 111 8.83 3.20 21.33
CA GLY A 111 9.21 4.10 20.24
C GLY A 111 10.69 4.41 20.28
N GLU A 112 11.45 3.86 19.34
CA GLU A 112 12.80 4.33 19.03
C GLU A 112 12.72 5.34 17.89
N ALA A 113 13.54 6.39 17.97
CA ALA A 113 13.65 7.36 16.90
C ALA A 113 14.27 6.69 15.67
N CYS A 114 13.70 6.95 14.49
CA CYS A 114 14.26 6.50 13.23
C CYS A 114 15.70 7.01 13.08
N SER A 115 16.66 6.11 12.83
CA SER A 115 18.08 6.46 12.70
C SER A 115 18.38 7.45 11.56
N LYS A 116 17.53 7.52 10.53
CA LYS A 116 17.71 8.42 9.38
C LYS A 116 17.10 9.80 9.56
N CYS A 117 15.92 9.90 10.18
CA CYS A 117 15.15 11.15 10.25
C CYS A 117 14.72 11.55 11.66
N SER A 118 15.14 10.80 12.67
CA SER A 118 14.81 10.98 14.09
C SER A 118 13.32 10.97 14.43
N TRP A 119 12.47 10.56 13.49
CA TRP A 119 11.03 10.46 13.69
C TRP A 119 10.67 9.28 14.58
N ILE A 120 9.84 9.50 15.59
CA ILE A 120 9.39 8.47 16.52
C ILE A 120 8.05 7.94 16.01
N SER A 121 8.05 6.68 15.57
CA SER A 121 6.88 6.02 14.97
C SER A 121 6.22 5.07 15.97
N CYS A 122 4.92 4.86 15.86
CA CYS A 122 4.28 3.73 16.54
C CYS A 122 4.63 2.42 15.81
N PHE A 123 5.04 1.39 16.56
CA PHE A 123 5.32 0.06 15.99
C PHE A 123 4.08 -0.80 15.75
N SER A 124 2.92 -0.38 16.27
CA SER A 124 1.71 -1.21 16.30
C SER A 124 0.55 -0.62 15.49
N CYS A 125 0.67 0.60 14.99
CA CYS A 125 -0.31 1.19 14.08
C CYS A 125 0.37 2.17 13.11
N ASN A 126 -0.38 2.58 12.08
CA ASN A 126 0.11 3.46 11.03
C ASN A 126 -0.12 4.95 11.34
N PHE A 127 -0.37 5.31 12.59
CA PHE A 127 -0.52 6.71 12.96
C PHE A 127 0.83 7.43 12.77
N PRO A 128 0.84 8.66 12.20
CA PRO A 128 2.08 9.35 11.89
C PRO A 128 3.00 9.49 13.09
N GLU A 129 2.48 9.88 14.25
CA GLU A 129 3.28 10.16 15.44
C GLU A 129 3.20 9.05 16.50
N ALA A 130 4.28 8.86 17.26
CA ALA A 130 4.20 8.07 18.47
C ALA A 130 3.26 8.72 19.49
N HIS A 131 2.39 7.92 20.09
CA HIS A 131 1.24 8.41 20.84
C HIS A 131 1.20 7.92 22.29
N TYR A 132 2.33 7.50 22.86
CA TYR A 132 2.40 7.17 24.28
C TYR A 132 2.06 8.41 25.14
N PRO A 133 1.24 8.31 26.20
CA PRO A 133 0.73 7.08 26.85
C PRO A 133 -0.59 6.54 26.28
N ALA A 134 -1.17 7.16 25.23
CA ALA A 134 -2.37 6.63 24.59
C ALA A 134 -2.06 5.30 23.88
N SER A 135 -3.00 4.36 23.94
CA SER A 135 -2.92 3.11 23.19
C SER A 135 -3.30 3.33 21.71
N CYS A 136 -2.97 2.37 20.85
CA CYS A 136 -3.43 2.39 19.45
C CYS A 136 -4.97 2.42 19.35
N SER A 137 -5.67 1.77 20.29
CA SER A 137 -7.14 1.78 20.34
C SER A 137 -7.70 3.17 20.67
N HIS A 138 -7.08 3.91 21.60
CA HIS A 138 -7.44 5.30 21.86
C HIS A 138 -7.22 6.17 20.62
N MET A 139 -6.12 5.97 19.91
CA MET A 139 -5.84 6.74 18.69
C MET A 139 -6.83 6.43 17.57
N SER A 140 -7.19 5.15 17.38
CA SER A 140 -8.23 4.74 16.43
C SER A 140 -9.57 5.41 16.75
N GLN A 141 -10.02 5.33 18.01
CA GLN A 141 -11.27 5.95 18.44
C GLN A 141 -11.25 7.47 18.24
N TRP A 142 -10.12 8.12 18.57
CA TRP A 142 -9.99 9.56 18.40
C TRP A 142 -10.03 9.99 16.93
N MET A 143 -9.46 9.21 16.01
CA MET A 143 -9.62 9.43 14.55
C MET A 143 -11.06 9.21 14.09
N ASP A 144 -11.71 8.14 14.58
CA ASP A 144 -13.13 7.87 14.31
C ASP A 144 -14.03 8.98 14.85
N ASP A 145 -13.61 9.65 15.91
CA ASP A 145 -14.27 10.79 16.50
C ASP A 145 -13.89 12.12 15.83
N GLY A 146 -13.13 12.12 14.72
CA GLY A 146 -12.77 13.36 13.99
C GLY A 146 -11.68 14.18 14.69
N GLY A 147 -10.69 13.50 15.27
CA GLY A 147 -9.49 14.11 15.85
C GLY A 147 -8.66 14.90 14.83
N PHE A 148 -7.97 15.94 15.32
CA PHE A 148 -7.12 16.78 14.48
C PHE A 148 -5.66 16.32 14.46
N TYR A 149 -5.12 16.00 13.28
CA TYR A 149 -3.71 15.73 13.08
C TYR A 149 -3.18 16.44 11.83
N GLU A 150 -1.89 16.79 11.85
CA GLU A 150 -1.24 17.41 10.70
C GLU A 150 -1.18 16.44 9.51
N GLY A 151 -1.47 16.96 8.31
CA GLY A 151 -1.47 16.15 7.08
C GLY A 151 -2.69 15.23 6.90
N MET A 152 -3.76 15.42 7.67
CA MET A 152 -5.01 14.66 7.48
C MET A 152 -5.64 14.90 6.09
N THR A 153 -6.40 13.90 5.61
CA THR A 153 -7.07 13.97 4.30
C THR A 153 -8.21 15.00 4.29
N VAL A 154 -8.66 15.42 3.11
CA VAL A 154 -9.76 16.39 2.96
C VAL A 154 -11.06 15.86 3.60
N GLU A 155 -11.28 14.55 3.53
CA GLU A 155 -12.42 13.89 4.15
C GLU A 155 -12.32 13.95 5.68
N ALA A 156 -11.12 13.71 6.23
CA ALA A 156 -10.86 13.83 7.66
C ALA A 156 -11.02 15.28 8.16
N GLN A 157 -10.56 16.28 7.38
CA GLN A 157 -10.76 17.70 7.70
C GLN A 157 -12.24 18.06 7.73
N SER A 158 -12.99 17.59 6.73
CA SER A 158 -14.44 17.81 6.64
C SER A 158 -15.16 17.21 7.86
N LYS A 159 -14.78 15.99 8.27
CA LYS A 159 -15.33 15.33 9.46
C LYS A 159 -14.98 16.06 10.76
N HIS A 160 -13.72 16.50 10.89
CA HIS A 160 -13.26 17.31 12.02
C HIS A 160 -14.04 18.62 12.12
N LEU A 161 -14.18 19.34 11.00
CA LEU A 161 -14.93 20.59 10.92
C LEU A 161 -16.39 20.39 11.30
N ALA A 162 -17.06 19.38 10.72
CA ALA A 162 -18.45 19.05 11.04
C ALA A 162 -18.67 18.84 12.54
N LYS A 163 -17.70 18.25 13.25
CA LYS A 163 -17.76 18.08 14.71
C LYS A 163 -17.54 19.39 15.48
N LEU A 164 -16.70 20.29 14.99
CA LEU A 164 -16.50 21.60 15.62
C LEU A 164 -17.74 22.49 15.49
N ILE A 165 -18.38 22.44 14.32
CA ILE A 165 -19.53 23.29 14.00
C ILE A 165 -20.86 22.64 14.32
N SER A 166 -20.91 21.40 14.82
CA SER A 166 -22.19 20.77 15.16
C SER A 166 -22.18 20.02 16.48
N LYS A 167 -23.33 20.02 17.17
CA LYS A 167 -23.58 19.23 18.39
C LYS A 167 -24.90 18.48 18.28
N ARG A 168 -25.07 17.41 19.06
CA ARG A 168 -26.37 16.73 19.15
C ARG A 168 -27.29 17.46 20.12
N CYS A 169 -28.56 17.57 19.76
CA CYS A 169 -29.61 17.99 20.67
C CYS A 169 -29.67 17.01 21.86
N PRO A 170 -29.59 17.46 23.12
CA PRO A 170 -29.67 16.56 24.28
C PRO A 170 -31.03 15.85 24.38
N SER A 171 -32.09 16.42 23.81
CA SER A 171 -33.46 15.87 23.87
C SER A 171 -33.74 14.86 22.76
N CYS A 172 -33.52 15.22 21.49
CA CYS A 172 -33.88 14.38 20.34
C CYS A 172 -32.69 13.78 19.57
N GLN A 173 -31.45 14.08 19.98
CA GLN A 173 -30.21 13.62 19.35
C GLN A 173 -29.97 14.10 17.90
N ALA A 174 -30.84 14.97 17.36
CA ALA A 174 -30.64 15.60 16.05
C ALA A 174 -29.35 16.44 16.01
N GLN A 175 -28.69 16.48 14.85
CA GLN A 175 -27.48 17.27 14.64
C GLN A 175 -27.84 18.75 14.45
N ILE A 176 -27.26 19.62 15.28
CA ILE A 176 -27.49 21.07 15.31
C ILE A 176 -26.18 21.75 14.90
N GLU A 177 -26.20 22.52 13.82
CA GLU A 177 -25.09 23.36 13.40
C GLU A 177 -25.04 24.66 14.23
N LYS A 178 -23.83 25.07 14.61
CA LYS A 178 -23.55 26.31 15.32
C LYS A 178 -23.43 27.43 14.29
N ASN A 179 -24.55 28.11 14.02
CA ASN A 179 -24.58 29.11 12.94
C ASN A 179 -24.14 30.51 13.37
N GLU A 180 -24.24 30.93 14.63
CA GLU A 180 -23.88 32.30 15.04
C GLU A 180 -23.58 32.42 16.55
N GLY A 181 -22.32 32.18 16.98
CA GLY A 181 -21.83 32.62 18.31
C GLY A 181 -22.50 32.00 19.53
#